data_AF-A0AAW3BGF1-F1
#
_entry.id   AF-A0AAW3BGF1-F1
#
_cell.length_a   1.000
_cell.length_b   1.000
_cell.length_c   1.000
_cell.angle_alpha   90.00
_cell.angle_beta   90.00
_cell.angle_gamma   90.00
#
_symmetry.space_group_name_H-M   'P 1'
#
loop_
_entity.id
_entity.type
_entity.pdbx_description
1 polymer ?
#
loop_
_entity_poly.entity_id
_entity_poly.type
_entity_poly.pdbx_seq_one_letter_code
_entity_poly.pdbx_strand_id
1 'polypeptide(L)'
;MSRNGELCLQKIIVSYSPNKGNPAMRQFMATYLPEFYRQYPQVKIDIRPRQWPESSITGVYRDGSEKAYSICFLSSMGINVRFHRLVNEGNDYNHSFSASHLHMQRRSVQGVWNPYLWNYEGTRARHKPPAKWDRKLTEREWDYYIQQYGAQMKAEEDTIADRVRRYTDIPEASTEEVQQRWKEHVMPRLQTDLEYNLSHWKKQHLSGARRPSLPTLKEYSLFSVPDHSSLGQDAIDMLRRREAQREEEWWRERKGQLKPPK
;
A
#
# COMPACT_ATOMS: atom_id res chain seq x y z
N MET A 1 18.58 -25.91 43.46
CA MET A 1 18.94 -26.34 42.14
C MET A 1 19.98 -27.43 42.30
N SER A 2 19.92 -28.48 41.48
CA SER A 2 21.04 -29.39 41.33
C SER A 2 21.78 -29.05 40.06
N ARG A 3 23.11 -29.09 40.10
CA ARG A 3 23.98 -28.99 38.92
C ARG A 3 24.87 -30.21 38.92
N ASN A 4 24.91 -30.93 37.80
CA ASN A 4 25.71 -32.15 37.65
C ASN A 4 25.43 -33.23 38.73
N GLY A 5 24.20 -33.31 39.24
CA GLY A 5 23.79 -34.30 40.23
C GLY A 5 24.05 -33.92 41.70
N GLU A 6 24.67 -32.77 41.97
CA GLU A 6 24.92 -32.27 43.33
C GLU A 6 24.02 -31.07 43.64
N LEU A 7 23.54 -30.95 44.87
CA LEU A 7 22.78 -29.78 45.31
C LEU A 7 23.70 -28.56 45.50
N CYS A 8 23.28 -27.40 44.98
CA CYS A 8 24.02 -26.16 45.22
C CYS A 8 23.91 -25.70 46.68
N LEU A 9 22.79 -25.97 47.34
CA LEU A 9 22.56 -25.60 48.74
C LEU A 9 23.28 -26.59 49.67
N GLN A 10 24.11 -26.07 50.57
CA GLN A 10 24.85 -26.90 51.53
C GLN A 10 24.23 -26.91 52.91
N LYS A 11 23.82 -25.74 53.41
CA LYS A 11 23.37 -25.58 54.79
C LYS A 11 22.15 -24.67 54.86
N ILE A 12 21.17 -25.02 55.69
CA ILE A 12 20.08 -24.11 56.08
C ILE A 12 20.25 -23.81 57.56
N ILE A 13 20.40 -22.53 57.87
CA ILE A 13 20.46 -22.02 59.24
C ILE A 13 19.05 -21.57 59.62
N VAL A 14 18.55 -22.09 60.73
CA VAL A 14 17.26 -21.68 61.29
C VAL A 14 17.40 -21.36 62.76
N SER A 15 17.06 -20.12 63.11
CA SER A 15 16.90 -19.69 64.49
C SER A 15 15.46 -19.89 64.94
N TYR A 16 15.25 -20.49 66.11
CA TYR A 16 13.90 -20.59 66.70
C TYR A 16 13.95 -20.46 68.23
N SER A 17 12.81 -20.18 68.84
CA SER A 17 12.66 -20.17 70.31
C SER A 17 11.66 -21.25 70.73
N PRO A 18 12.03 -22.11 71.69
CA PRO A 18 11.12 -23.12 72.23
C PRO A 18 9.89 -22.51 72.91
N ASN A 19 10.09 -21.41 73.64
CA ASN A 19 9.08 -20.87 74.57
C ASN A 19 8.47 -19.54 74.11
N LYS A 20 9.13 -18.81 73.20
CA LYS A 20 8.69 -17.49 72.69
C LYS A 20 8.76 -17.47 71.16
N GLY A 21 8.32 -16.38 70.51
CA GLY A 21 8.45 -16.22 69.05
C GLY A 21 7.46 -17.04 68.21
N ASN A 22 7.78 -17.22 66.91
CA ASN A 22 6.86 -17.71 65.89
C ASN A 22 6.41 -19.17 66.13
N PRO A 23 5.12 -19.43 66.46
CA PRO A 23 4.60 -20.78 66.69
C PRO A 23 4.61 -21.65 65.42
N ALA A 24 4.49 -21.03 64.25
CA ALA A 24 4.50 -21.73 62.97
C ALA A 24 5.85 -22.39 62.67
N MET A 25 6.96 -21.82 63.15
CA MET A 25 8.29 -22.43 63.03
C MET A 25 8.38 -23.71 63.87
N ARG A 26 7.84 -23.71 65.09
CA ARG A 26 7.79 -24.91 65.94
C ARG A 26 6.94 -26.00 65.30
N GLN A 27 5.79 -25.63 64.75
CA GLN A 27 4.94 -26.57 64.01
C GLN A 27 5.67 -27.13 62.79
N PHE A 28 6.33 -26.29 62.00
CA PHE A 28 7.14 -26.71 60.84
C PHE A 28 8.22 -27.73 61.22
N MET A 29 8.95 -27.46 62.30
CA MET A 29 9.99 -28.35 62.84
C MET A 29 9.43 -29.73 63.21
N ALA A 30 8.21 -29.78 63.73
CA ALA A 30 7.56 -31.04 64.12
C ALA A 30 6.97 -31.80 62.93
N THR A 31 6.35 -31.10 61.96
CA THR A 31 5.55 -31.75 60.91
C THR A 31 6.27 -31.94 59.59
N TYR A 32 6.99 -30.92 59.10
CA TYR A 32 7.51 -30.89 57.72
C TYR A 32 9.02 -31.10 57.64
N LEU A 33 9.77 -30.67 58.66
CA LEU A 33 11.23 -30.77 58.64
C LEU A 33 11.77 -32.20 58.50
N PRO A 34 11.22 -33.23 59.20
CA PRO A 34 11.71 -34.60 59.05
C PRO A 34 11.58 -35.13 57.62
N GLU A 35 10.44 -34.83 56.98
CA GLU A 35 10.18 -35.23 55.61
C GLU A 35 11.10 -34.49 54.62
N PHE A 36 11.31 -33.19 54.84
CA PHE A 36 12.27 -32.41 54.06
C PHE A 36 13.70 -32.99 54.15
N TYR A 37 14.14 -33.36 55.35
CA TYR A 37 15.46 -33.96 55.57
C TYR A 37 15.58 -35.34 54.90
N ARG A 38 14.50 -36.14 54.93
CA ARG A 38 14.44 -37.41 54.21
C ARG A 38 14.58 -37.23 52.69
N GLN A 39 13.99 -36.17 52.15
CA GLN A 39 14.06 -35.87 50.71
C GLN A 39 15.41 -35.31 50.29
N TYR A 40 16.06 -34.48 51.13
CA TYR A 40 17.32 -33.82 50.82
C TYR A 40 18.40 -34.09 51.89
N PRO A 41 18.88 -35.33 52.02
CA PRO A 41 19.80 -35.72 53.10
C PRO A 41 21.18 -35.04 53.01
N GLN A 42 21.55 -34.49 51.85
CA GLN A 42 22.80 -33.78 51.64
C GLN A 42 22.82 -32.38 52.29
N VAL A 43 21.65 -31.80 52.57
CA VAL A 43 21.53 -30.44 53.12
C VAL A 43 21.68 -30.49 54.65
N LYS A 44 22.70 -29.83 55.18
CA LYS A 44 22.91 -29.73 56.63
C LYS A 44 21.95 -28.70 57.23
N ILE A 45 21.14 -29.11 58.19
CA ILE A 45 20.18 -28.22 58.86
C ILE A 45 20.76 -27.82 60.21
N ASP A 46 21.15 -26.56 60.33
CA ASP A 46 21.73 -25.97 61.55
C ASP A 46 20.62 -25.26 62.33
N ILE A 47 20.12 -25.94 63.36
CA ILE A 47 19.04 -25.45 64.21
C ILE A 47 19.64 -24.73 65.42
N ARG A 48 19.32 -23.44 65.56
CA ARG A 48 19.88 -22.55 66.58
C ARG A 48 18.78 -22.08 67.55
N PRO A 49 18.63 -22.72 68.72
CA PRO A 49 17.70 -22.24 69.73
C PRO A 49 18.21 -20.91 70.32
N ARG A 50 17.40 -19.85 70.23
CA ARG A 50 17.69 -18.52 70.79
C ARG A 50 16.48 -17.99 71.55
N GLN A 51 16.72 -17.17 72.59
CA GLN A 51 15.63 -16.52 73.32
C GLN A 51 14.89 -15.50 72.44
N TRP A 52 15.65 -14.79 71.58
CA TRP A 52 15.17 -13.84 70.58
C TRP A 52 15.60 -14.34 69.20
N PRO A 53 14.80 -15.23 68.57
CA PRO A 53 15.17 -15.84 67.30
C PRO A 53 14.99 -14.84 66.16
N GLU A 54 15.89 -14.87 65.19
CA GLU A 54 15.72 -14.19 63.91
C GLU A 54 14.49 -14.75 63.20
N SER A 55 13.66 -13.87 62.63
CA SER A 55 12.49 -14.26 61.85
C SER A 55 12.84 -14.47 60.38
N SER A 56 13.97 -15.14 60.13
CA SER A 56 14.47 -15.48 58.80
C SER A 56 15.06 -16.88 58.78
N ILE A 57 14.99 -17.51 57.61
CA ILE A 57 15.75 -18.72 57.30
C ILE A 57 16.84 -18.36 56.32
N THR A 58 18.06 -18.86 56.54
CA THR A 58 19.22 -18.53 55.72
C THR A 58 19.76 -19.78 55.08
N GLY A 59 19.77 -19.84 53.75
CA GLY A 59 20.46 -20.86 52.99
C GLY A 59 21.88 -20.42 52.65
N VAL A 60 22.85 -21.30 52.90
CA VAL A 60 24.26 -21.14 52.51
C VAL A 60 24.54 -22.12 51.37
N TYR A 61 24.95 -21.59 50.23
CA TYR A 61 25.25 -22.35 49.02
C TYR A 61 26.73 -22.72 48.95
N ARG A 62 27.07 -23.61 48.02
CA ARG A 62 28.43 -24.16 47.84
C ARG A 62 29.48 -23.11 47.48
N ASP A 63 29.07 -22.04 46.80
CA ASP A 63 29.93 -20.90 46.45
C ASP A 63 30.15 -19.94 47.63
N GLY A 64 29.56 -20.22 48.80
CA GLY A 64 29.60 -19.36 49.98
C GLY A 64 28.56 -18.24 49.95
N SER A 65 27.73 -18.15 48.91
CA SER A 65 26.65 -17.18 48.86
C SER A 65 25.58 -17.51 49.91
N GLU A 66 24.98 -16.47 50.46
CA GLU A 66 23.90 -16.59 51.44
C GLU A 66 22.62 -15.99 50.88
N LYS A 67 21.50 -16.69 51.11
CA LYS A 67 20.17 -16.18 50.80
C LYS A 67 19.25 -16.34 51.99
N ALA A 68 18.72 -15.22 52.46
CA ALA A 68 17.75 -15.20 53.55
C ALA A 68 16.34 -14.96 53.02
N TYR A 69 15.37 -15.69 53.56
CA TYR A 69 13.95 -15.38 53.41
C TYR A 69 13.36 -15.03 54.77
N SER A 70 12.65 -13.90 54.84
CA SER A 70 11.82 -13.59 56.00
C SER A 70 10.71 -14.63 56.15
N ILE A 71 10.54 -15.09 57.37
CA ILE A 71 9.49 -16.02 57.80
C ILE A 71 8.55 -15.39 58.84
N CYS A 72 8.67 -14.07 59.03
CA CYS A 72 7.77 -13.33 59.90
C CYS A 72 6.33 -13.50 59.40
N PHE A 73 5.42 -13.87 60.30
CA PHE A 73 3.99 -14.11 60.02
C PHE A 73 3.67 -15.14 58.92
N LEU A 74 4.62 -16.02 58.55
CA LEU A 74 4.34 -17.14 57.65
C LEU A 74 3.76 -18.34 58.42
N SER A 75 2.86 -19.08 57.78
CA SER A 75 2.39 -20.38 58.26
C SER A 75 3.50 -21.44 58.16
N SER A 76 3.33 -22.58 58.85
CA SER A 76 4.28 -23.70 58.82
C SER A 76 4.47 -24.25 57.40
N MET A 77 3.37 -24.31 56.62
CA MET A 77 3.41 -24.63 55.19
C MET A 77 4.16 -23.56 54.38
N GLY A 78 3.94 -22.27 54.67
CA GLY A 78 4.67 -21.18 54.01
C GLY A 78 6.18 -21.26 54.27
N ILE A 79 6.58 -21.59 55.50
CA ILE A 79 7.99 -21.84 55.86
C ILE A 79 8.54 -23.04 55.07
N ASN A 80 7.78 -24.14 54.97
CA ASN A 80 8.16 -25.29 54.17
C ASN A 80 8.41 -24.93 52.69
N VAL A 81 7.52 -24.12 52.09
CA VAL A 81 7.70 -23.64 50.72
C VAL A 81 8.98 -22.80 50.58
N ARG A 82 9.35 -22.00 51.58
CA ARG A 82 10.62 -21.25 51.57
C ARG A 82 11.85 -22.16 51.67
N PHE A 83 11.78 -23.22 52.46
CA PHE A 83 12.82 -24.26 52.50
C PHE A 83 13.04 -24.90 51.13
N HIS A 84 11.96 -25.35 50.49
CA HIS A 84 12.05 -25.90 49.13
C HIS A 84 12.52 -24.86 48.11
N ARG A 85 12.17 -23.58 48.28
CA ARG A 85 12.68 -22.50 47.41
C ARG A 85 14.19 -22.34 47.52
N LEU A 86 14.76 -22.36 48.73
CA LEU A 86 16.22 -22.36 48.94
C LEU A 86 16.87 -23.58 48.28
N VAL A 87 16.26 -24.76 48.41
CA VAL A 87 16.77 -25.99 47.77
C VAL A 87 16.64 -25.95 46.27
N ASN A 88 15.66 -25.25 45.70
CA ASN A 88 15.39 -25.22 44.26
C ASN A 88 16.16 -24.12 43.52
N GLU A 89 16.76 -23.18 44.22
CA GLU A 89 17.61 -22.15 43.64
C GLU A 89 19.11 -22.54 43.64
N GLY A 90 19.91 -21.94 42.75
CA GLY A 90 21.37 -22.05 42.75
C GLY A 90 22.07 -20.82 43.34
N ASN A 91 21.34 -19.70 43.42
CA ASN A 91 21.77 -18.39 43.91
C ASN A 91 22.90 -17.70 43.11
N ASP A 92 23.16 -18.13 41.88
CA ASP A 92 24.26 -17.59 41.09
C ASP A 92 23.93 -16.27 40.37
N TYR A 93 22.70 -16.11 39.86
CA TYR A 93 22.29 -14.97 39.03
C TYR A 93 20.81 -14.65 39.20
N ASN A 94 20.44 -13.39 38.94
CA ASN A 94 19.06 -12.92 38.95
C ASN A 94 18.73 -12.20 37.63
N HIS A 95 18.65 -12.97 36.54
CA HIS A 95 18.26 -12.44 35.23
C HIS A 95 16.74 -12.24 35.15
N SER A 96 16.32 -11.23 34.39
CA SER A 96 14.91 -11.04 34.06
C SER A 96 14.45 -12.13 33.09
N PHE A 97 13.17 -12.52 33.19
CA PHE A 97 12.57 -13.44 32.23
C PHE A 97 12.19 -12.69 30.96
N SER A 98 13.10 -12.66 29.97
CA SER A 98 12.90 -12.02 28.68
C SER A 98 13.51 -12.84 27.55
N ALA A 99 13.11 -12.56 26.30
CA ALA A 99 13.61 -13.25 25.11
C ALA A 99 15.16 -13.25 25.01
N SER A 100 15.81 -12.18 25.47
CA SER A 100 17.27 -12.04 25.47
C SER A 100 17.98 -12.94 26.50
N HIS A 101 17.28 -13.35 27.57
CA HIS A 101 17.82 -14.16 28.66
C HIS A 101 17.32 -15.61 28.68
N LEU A 102 16.47 -16.00 27.71
CA LEU A 102 16.07 -17.40 27.54
C LEU A 102 17.30 -18.30 27.30
N HIS A 103 18.27 -17.80 26.54
CA HIS A 103 19.54 -18.47 26.29
C HIS A 103 20.63 -17.81 27.13
N MET A 104 21.07 -18.48 28.20
CA MET A 104 22.16 -17.97 29.07
C MET A 104 23.47 -17.78 28.30
N GLN A 105 23.71 -18.60 27.27
CA GLN A 105 24.87 -18.52 26.41
C GLN A 105 24.41 -18.54 24.94
N ARG A 106 24.89 -17.59 24.15
CA ARG A 106 24.67 -17.57 22.70
C ARG A 106 25.70 -18.49 22.05
N ARG A 107 25.23 -19.54 21.38
CA ARG A 107 26.10 -20.47 20.63
C ARG A 107 25.62 -20.52 19.19
N SER A 108 26.55 -20.48 18.25
CA SER A 108 26.26 -20.86 16.86
C SER A 108 26.93 -22.20 16.58
N VAL A 109 26.15 -23.15 16.08
CA VAL A 109 26.62 -24.51 15.78
C VAL A 109 27.34 -24.56 14.43
N GLN A 110 26.75 -23.96 13.38
CA GLN A 110 27.36 -23.89 12.06
C GLN A 110 28.44 -22.82 11.95
N GLY A 111 28.27 -21.71 12.69
CA GLY A 111 29.11 -20.53 12.59
C GLY A 111 28.28 -19.26 12.72
N VAL A 112 28.82 -18.22 13.35
CA VAL A 112 28.12 -16.93 13.43
C VAL A 112 28.16 -16.29 12.04
N TRP A 113 27.07 -15.63 11.66
CA TRP A 113 27.06 -14.82 10.45
C TRP A 113 28.21 -13.81 10.49
N ASN A 114 28.93 -13.68 9.38
CA ASN A 114 29.90 -12.62 9.18
C ASN A 114 29.57 -11.89 7.87
N PRO A 115 29.96 -10.61 7.74
CA PRO A 115 29.62 -9.81 6.55
C PRO A 115 30.08 -10.42 5.23
N TYR A 116 31.13 -11.24 5.24
CA TYR A 116 31.72 -11.83 4.04
C TYR A 116 31.15 -13.20 3.67
N LEU A 117 30.35 -13.82 4.55
CA LEU A 117 29.84 -15.18 4.37
C LEU A 117 29.03 -15.32 3.08
N TRP A 118 28.18 -14.32 2.82
CA TRP A 118 27.28 -14.29 1.65
C TRP A 118 27.53 -13.07 0.75
N ASN A 119 28.57 -12.28 1.00
CA ASN A 119 28.86 -11.05 0.24
C ASN A 119 29.13 -11.33 -1.24
N TYR A 120 29.67 -12.50 -1.55
CA TYR A 120 30.02 -12.90 -2.91
C TYR A 120 28.91 -13.68 -3.61
N GLU A 121 27.74 -13.85 -2.97
CA GLU A 121 26.59 -14.47 -3.62
C GLU A 121 25.90 -13.49 -4.56
N GLY A 122 26.06 -13.72 -5.86
CA GLY A 122 25.28 -13.02 -6.88
C GLY A 122 23.92 -13.67 -7.12
N THR A 123 22.94 -12.88 -7.56
CA THR A 123 21.65 -13.41 -8.01
C THR A 123 21.85 -14.32 -9.22
N ARG A 124 21.37 -15.56 -9.14
CA ARG A 124 21.44 -16.54 -10.23
C ARG A 124 20.08 -16.68 -10.90
N ALA A 125 20.08 -16.73 -12.23
CA ALA A 125 18.90 -17.11 -12.99
C ALA A 125 18.68 -18.63 -12.89
N ARG A 126 17.44 -19.06 -12.63
CA ARG A 126 17.08 -20.49 -12.58
C ARG A 126 17.03 -21.14 -13.98
N HIS A 127 16.79 -20.33 -15.00
CA HIS A 127 16.71 -20.75 -16.40
C HIS A 127 17.87 -20.16 -17.21
N LYS A 128 17.86 -20.38 -18.53
CA LYS A 128 18.78 -19.71 -19.46
C LYS A 128 18.81 -18.21 -19.15
N PRO A 129 20.00 -17.58 -19.18
CA PRO A 129 20.11 -16.15 -18.92
C PRO A 129 19.17 -15.39 -19.87
N PRO A 130 18.57 -14.28 -19.42
CA PRO A 130 17.74 -13.46 -20.30
C PRO A 130 18.54 -13.08 -21.54
N ALA A 131 17.83 -12.92 -22.66
CA ALA A 131 18.44 -12.43 -23.88
C ALA A 131 19.18 -11.12 -23.57
N LYS A 132 20.49 -11.08 -23.84
CA LYS A 132 21.27 -9.86 -23.67
C LYS A 132 20.70 -8.77 -24.59
N TRP A 133 20.68 -7.54 -24.09
CA TRP A 133 20.28 -6.38 -24.87
C TRP A 133 21.20 -6.20 -26.09
N ASP A 134 22.52 -6.17 -25.84
CA ASP A 134 23.54 -6.09 -26.87
C ASP A 134 23.87 -7.50 -27.41
N ARG A 135 22.98 -8.00 -28.27
CA ARG A 135 23.19 -9.28 -28.97
C ARG A 135 22.90 -9.14 -30.45
N LYS A 136 23.58 -9.95 -31.25
CA LYS A 136 23.23 -10.11 -32.66
C LYS A 136 21.90 -10.85 -32.77
N LEU A 137 20.90 -10.19 -33.33
CA LEU A 137 19.59 -10.77 -33.60
C LEU A 137 19.67 -11.72 -34.81
N THR A 138 18.90 -12.80 -34.76
CA THR A 138 18.68 -13.67 -35.92
C THR A 138 17.74 -12.99 -36.92
N GLU A 139 17.72 -13.43 -38.17
CA GLU A 139 16.87 -12.84 -39.22
C GLU A 139 15.38 -12.85 -38.85
N ARG A 140 14.88 -13.97 -38.29
CA ARG A 140 13.50 -14.06 -37.80
C ARG A 140 13.19 -13.11 -36.65
N GLU A 141 14.15 -12.90 -35.76
CA GLU A 141 13.99 -11.95 -34.64
C GLU A 141 14.03 -10.51 -35.14
N TRP A 142 14.89 -10.21 -36.11
CA TRP A 142 14.93 -8.91 -36.79
C TRP A 142 13.58 -8.59 -37.43
N ASP A 143 13.04 -9.50 -38.23
CA ASP A 143 11.74 -9.33 -38.88
C ASP A 143 10.65 -9.08 -37.85
N TYR A 144 10.63 -9.89 -36.77
CA TYR A 144 9.67 -9.73 -35.69
C TYR A 144 9.77 -8.34 -35.03
N TYR A 145 10.95 -7.92 -34.57
CA TYR A 145 11.10 -6.65 -33.87
C TYR A 145 10.84 -5.44 -34.77
N ILE A 146 11.26 -5.50 -36.04
CA ILE A 146 10.97 -4.45 -37.03
C ILE A 146 9.46 -4.40 -37.30
N GLN A 147 8.78 -5.54 -37.44
CA GLN A 147 7.34 -5.57 -37.63
C GLN A 147 6.58 -5.00 -36.43
N GLN A 148 7.00 -5.33 -35.19
CA GLN A 148 6.40 -4.76 -33.99
C GLN A 148 6.56 -3.24 -33.94
N TYR A 149 7.76 -2.75 -34.23
CA TYR A 149 8.03 -1.30 -34.27
C TYR A 149 7.26 -0.61 -35.40
N GLY A 150 7.24 -1.20 -36.59
CA GLY A 150 6.49 -0.68 -37.75
C GLY A 150 4.98 -0.66 -37.50
N ALA A 151 4.44 -1.67 -36.83
CA ALA A 151 3.03 -1.69 -36.45
C ALA A 151 2.68 -0.58 -35.44
N GLN A 152 3.55 -0.35 -34.44
CA GLN A 152 3.40 0.75 -33.51
C GLN A 152 3.45 2.11 -34.23
N MET A 153 4.48 2.33 -35.05
CA MET A 153 4.65 3.57 -35.82
C MET A 153 3.44 3.84 -36.73
N LYS A 154 2.93 2.82 -37.41
CA LYS A 154 1.74 2.96 -38.26
C LYS A 154 0.51 3.34 -37.43
N ALA A 155 0.29 2.67 -36.30
CA ALA A 155 -0.84 2.99 -35.43
C ALA A 155 -0.75 4.43 -34.91
N GLU A 156 0.43 4.88 -34.52
CA GLU A 156 0.67 6.27 -34.11
C GLU A 156 0.37 7.25 -35.26
N GLU A 157 0.88 7.00 -36.47
CA GLU A 157 0.63 7.86 -37.63
C GLU A 157 -0.85 7.91 -38.02
N ASP A 158 -1.53 6.76 -38.06
CA ASP A 158 -2.96 6.68 -38.36
C ASP A 158 -3.78 7.49 -37.34
N THR A 159 -3.43 7.42 -36.04
CA THR A 159 -4.11 8.22 -35.00
C THR A 159 -3.86 9.72 -35.13
N ILE A 160 -2.65 10.12 -35.54
CA ILE A 160 -2.31 11.52 -35.78
C ILE A 160 -3.09 12.03 -37.00
N ALA A 161 -3.06 11.28 -38.10
CA ALA A 161 -3.78 11.62 -39.32
C ALA A 161 -5.29 11.75 -39.07
N ASP A 162 -5.89 10.79 -38.36
CA ASP A 162 -7.30 10.84 -38.00
C ASP A 162 -7.64 12.05 -37.12
N ARG A 163 -6.75 12.42 -36.20
CA ARG A 163 -6.94 13.60 -35.36
C ARG A 163 -6.87 14.88 -36.20
N VAL A 164 -5.92 14.99 -37.12
CA VAL A 164 -5.78 16.13 -38.02
C VAL A 164 -7.03 16.26 -38.89
N ARG A 165 -7.44 15.17 -39.57
CA ARG A 165 -8.64 15.12 -40.42
C ARG A 165 -9.89 15.64 -39.72
N ARG A 166 -10.12 15.25 -38.46
CA ARG A 166 -11.28 15.73 -37.67
C ARG A 166 -11.33 17.26 -37.51
N TYR A 167 -10.21 17.96 -37.55
CA TYR A 167 -10.14 19.41 -37.36
C TYR A 167 -9.94 20.19 -38.66
N THR A 168 -9.33 19.60 -39.68
CA THR A 168 -8.95 20.30 -40.92
C THR A 168 -9.85 19.99 -42.10
N ASP A 169 -10.49 18.81 -42.13
CA ASP A 169 -11.26 18.41 -43.29
C ASP A 169 -12.58 19.19 -43.32
N ILE A 170 -12.64 20.17 -44.22
CA ILE A 170 -13.91 20.71 -44.70
C ILE A 170 -14.62 19.52 -45.36
N PRO A 171 -15.89 19.21 -45.03
CA PRO A 171 -16.55 18.02 -45.55
C PRO A 171 -16.58 18.07 -47.09
N GLU A 172 -15.66 17.31 -47.71
CA GLU A 172 -15.50 17.22 -49.17
C GLU A 172 -16.81 16.80 -49.83
N ALA A 173 -17.62 15.99 -49.14
CA ALA A 173 -18.96 15.59 -49.55
C ALA A 173 -19.86 16.78 -49.95
N SER A 174 -19.80 17.90 -49.22
CA SER A 174 -20.60 19.09 -49.55
C SER A 174 -20.08 19.81 -50.79
N THR A 175 -18.75 19.80 -50.99
CA THR A 175 -18.10 20.41 -52.15
C THR A 175 -18.32 19.57 -53.40
N GLU A 176 -18.20 18.25 -53.29
CA GLU A 176 -18.48 17.30 -54.36
C GLU A 176 -19.94 17.37 -54.81
N GLU A 177 -20.87 17.47 -53.87
CA GLU A 177 -22.30 17.61 -54.17
C GLU A 177 -22.58 18.91 -54.96
N VAL A 178 -22.04 20.05 -54.52
CA VAL A 178 -22.20 21.33 -55.25
C VAL A 178 -21.55 21.25 -56.63
N GLN A 179 -20.39 20.59 -56.74
CA GLN A 179 -19.71 20.41 -58.02
C GLN A 179 -20.56 19.56 -58.98
N GLN A 180 -21.22 18.52 -58.50
CA GLN A 180 -22.16 17.71 -59.28
C GLN A 180 -23.38 18.54 -59.72
N ARG A 181 -24.03 19.27 -58.80
CA ARG A 181 -25.16 20.16 -59.11
C ARG A 181 -24.79 21.21 -60.18
N TRP A 182 -23.58 21.77 -60.10
CA TRP A 182 -23.08 22.72 -61.11
C TRP A 182 -22.92 22.06 -62.49
N LYS A 183 -22.35 20.85 -62.54
CA LYS A 183 -22.20 20.08 -63.78
C LYS A 183 -23.53 19.72 -64.42
N GLU A 184 -24.57 19.45 -63.64
CA GLU A 184 -25.86 19.02 -64.16
C GLU A 184 -26.73 20.20 -64.60
N HIS A 185 -26.75 21.30 -63.83
CA HIS A 185 -27.73 22.38 -64.04
C HIS A 185 -27.15 23.63 -64.71
N VAL A 186 -25.85 23.90 -64.52
CA VAL A 186 -25.22 25.13 -65.03
C VAL A 186 -24.38 24.85 -66.27
N MET A 187 -23.51 23.84 -66.23
CA MET A 187 -22.60 23.54 -67.34
C MET A 187 -23.30 23.35 -68.70
N PRO A 188 -24.47 22.68 -68.82
CA PRO A 188 -25.12 22.48 -70.13
C PRO A 188 -25.67 23.77 -70.74
N ARG A 189 -25.86 24.82 -69.94
CA ARG A 189 -26.46 26.11 -70.35
C ARG A 189 -25.50 27.28 -70.19
N LEU A 190 -24.26 27.01 -69.77
CA LEU A 190 -23.22 28.01 -69.58
C LEU A 190 -22.78 28.53 -70.95
N GLN A 191 -22.54 29.84 -71.04
CA GLN A 191 -22.03 30.44 -72.27
C GLN A 191 -20.61 29.96 -72.55
N THR A 192 -20.33 29.63 -73.81
CA THR A 192 -19.05 29.02 -74.23
C THR A 192 -17.89 30.02 -74.24
N ASP A 193 -18.16 31.29 -74.57
CA ASP A 193 -17.16 32.35 -74.65
C ASP A 193 -17.27 33.29 -73.44
N LEU A 194 -16.48 32.98 -72.40
CA LEU A 194 -16.46 33.76 -71.16
C LEU A 194 -15.59 35.02 -71.31
N GLU A 195 -14.59 35.00 -72.18
CA GLU A 195 -13.71 36.13 -72.49
C GLU A 195 -14.52 37.29 -73.09
N TYR A 196 -15.45 36.98 -74.00
CA TYR A 196 -16.37 37.96 -74.56
C TYR A 196 -17.24 38.58 -73.46
N ASN A 197 -17.83 37.76 -72.59
CA ASN A 197 -18.65 38.22 -71.47
C ASN A 197 -17.87 39.21 -70.56
N LEU A 198 -16.65 38.84 -70.18
CA LEU A 198 -15.80 39.70 -69.35
C LEU A 198 -15.47 41.02 -70.05
N SER A 199 -15.17 40.98 -71.35
CA SER A 199 -14.88 42.19 -72.14
C SER A 199 -16.12 43.11 -72.26
N HIS A 200 -17.29 42.52 -72.42
CA HIS A 200 -18.57 43.22 -72.48
C HIS A 200 -18.90 43.91 -71.16
N TRP A 201 -18.73 43.21 -70.02
CA TRP A 201 -18.91 43.80 -68.69
C TRP A 201 -17.92 44.94 -68.40
N LYS A 202 -16.66 44.79 -68.81
CA LYS A 202 -15.65 45.87 -68.70
C LYS A 202 -16.07 47.12 -69.47
N LYS A 203 -16.57 46.97 -70.70
CA LYS A 203 -17.07 48.08 -71.52
C LYS A 203 -18.32 48.73 -70.91
N GLN A 204 -19.28 47.94 -70.43
CA GLN A 204 -20.49 48.44 -69.76
C GLN A 204 -20.18 49.24 -68.48
N HIS A 205 -19.19 48.79 -67.70
CA HIS A 205 -18.74 49.52 -66.52
C HIS A 205 -18.10 50.87 -66.88
N LEU A 206 -17.28 50.91 -67.94
CA LEU A 206 -16.66 52.15 -68.44
C LEU A 206 -17.67 53.14 -69.02
N SER A 207 -18.74 52.66 -69.65
CA SER A 207 -19.80 53.50 -70.21
C SER A 207 -20.82 53.97 -69.17
N GLY A 208 -20.62 53.68 -67.87
CA GLY A 208 -21.54 54.04 -66.80
C GLY A 208 -22.89 53.31 -66.85
N ALA A 209 -22.96 52.17 -67.56
CA ALA A 209 -24.19 51.40 -67.67
C ALA A 209 -24.58 50.78 -66.31
N ARG A 210 -25.87 50.46 -66.17
CA ARG A 210 -26.46 49.94 -64.93
C ARG A 210 -25.80 48.62 -64.53
N ARG A 211 -25.56 48.43 -63.23
CA ARG A 211 -25.00 47.20 -62.65
C ARG A 211 -25.85 45.96 -63.01
N PRO A 212 -25.24 44.76 -63.05
CA PRO A 212 -25.99 43.51 -63.23
C PRO A 212 -27.12 43.38 -62.20
N SER A 213 -28.15 42.63 -62.58
CA SER A 213 -29.22 42.25 -61.66
C SER A 213 -28.66 41.47 -60.47
N LEU A 214 -29.29 41.64 -59.31
CA LEU A 214 -28.96 40.85 -58.14
C LEU A 214 -29.21 39.35 -58.42
N PRO A 215 -28.43 38.44 -57.81
CA PRO A 215 -28.65 37.02 -57.92
C PRO A 215 -30.08 36.65 -57.51
N THR A 216 -30.70 35.78 -58.28
CA THR A 216 -32.01 35.24 -57.94
C THR A 216 -31.89 34.20 -56.83
N LEU A 217 -32.98 33.98 -56.09
CA LEU A 217 -33.01 33.00 -55.00
C LEU A 217 -32.67 31.59 -55.51
N LYS A 218 -33.06 31.24 -56.75
CA LYS A 218 -32.76 29.94 -57.36
C LYS A 218 -31.26 29.78 -57.62
N GLU A 219 -30.59 30.80 -58.15
CA GLU A 219 -29.15 30.79 -58.42
C GLU A 219 -28.33 30.65 -57.13
N TYR A 220 -28.74 31.36 -56.07
CA TYR A 220 -28.06 31.26 -54.77
C TYR A 220 -28.33 29.92 -54.08
N SER A 221 -29.56 29.38 -54.20
CA SER A 221 -29.95 28.11 -53.59
C SER A 221 -29.18 26.90 -54.13
N LEU A 222 -28.59 27.00 -55.33
CA LEU A 222 -27.70 25.97 -55.88
C LEU A 222 -26.50 25.67 -54.96
N PHE A 223 -25.99 26.71 -54.31
CA PHE A 223 -24.86 26.67 -53.39
C PHE A 223 -25.29 26.47 -51.93
N SER A 224 -26.58 26.21 -51.69
CA SER A 224 -27.07 25.91 -50.35
C SER A 224 -26.49 24.58 -49.88
N VAL A 225 -25.55 24.68 -48.94
CA VAL A 225 -24.91 23.56 -48.22
C VAL A 225 -25.08 23.77 -46.72
N PRO A 226 -25.07 22.69 -45.92
CA PRO A 226 -25.10 22.82 -44.46
C PRO A 226 -23.94 23.68 -43.96
N ASP A 227 -24.25 24.83 -43.39
CA ASP A 227 -23.24 25.64 -42.71
C ASP A 227 -23.07 25.13 -41.28
N HIS A 228 -21.97 24.41 -41.05
CA HIS A 228 -21.66 23.82 -39.76
C HIS A 228 -21.43 24.87 -38.66
N SER A 229 -21.08 26.12 -39.02
CA SER A 229 -20.91 27.21 -38.06
C SER A 229 -22.25 27.62 -37.46
N SER A 230 -23.26 27.87 -38.30
CA SER A 230 -24.60 28.22 -37.83
C SER A 230 -25.30 27.05 -37.15
N LEU A 231 -25.18 25.82 -37.66
CA LEU A 231 -25.74 24.63 -37.01
C LEU A 231 -25.17 24.42 -35.59
N GLY A 232 -23.86 24.61 -35.42
CA GLY A 232 -23.21 24.51 -34.11
C GLY A 232 -23.70 25.59 -33.15
N GLN A 233 -23.78 26.84 -33.62
CA GLN A 233 -24.22 27.97 -32.81
C GLN A 233 -25.69 27.84 -32.39
N ASP A 234 -26.58 27.48 -33.30
CA ASP A 234 -28.00 27.29 -33.03
C ASP A 234 -28.24 26.14 -32.04
N ALA A 235 -27.48 25.04 -32.16
CA ALA A 235 -27.56 23.93 -31.22
C ALA A 235 -27.14 24.35 -29.80
N ILE A 236 -26.05 25.12 -29.67
CA ILE A 236 -25.59 25.68 -28.40
C ILE A 236 -26.63 26.62 -27.81
N ASP A 237 -27.19 27.52 -28.61
CA ASP A 237 -28.17 28.50 -28.14
C ASP A 237 -29.49 27.83 -27.75
N MET A 238 -29.92 26.78 -28.46
CA MET A 238 -31.05 25.95 -28.04
C MET A 238 -30.81 25.24 -26.71
N LEU A 239 -29.60 24.69 -26.49
CA LEU A 239 -29.25 24.04 -25.22
C LEU A 239 -29.28 25.05 -24.07
N ARG A 240 -28.67 26.23 -24.25
CA ARG A 240 -28.68 27.31 -23.27
C ARG A 240 -30.10 27.78 -22.91
N ARG A 241 -30.97 27.93 -23.91
CA ARG A 241 -32.38 28.30 -23.69
C ARG A 241 -33.13 27.25 -22.87
N ARG A 242 -32.93 25.96 -23.17
CA ARG A 242 -33.56 24.86 -22.43
C ARG A 242 -33.05 24.77 -21.00
N GLU A 243 -31.74 24.99 -20.79
CA GLU A 243 -31.15 25.02 -19.46
C GLU A 243 -31.70 26.17 -18.63
N ALA A 244 -31.78 27.38 -19.19
CA ALA A 244 -32.39 28.54 -18.52
C ALA A 244 -33.86 28.28 -18.15
N GLN A 245 -34.64 27.65 -19.04
CA GLN A 245 -36.03 27.26 -18.74
C GLN A 245 -36.11 26.28 -17.57
N ARG A 246 -35.25 25.25 -17.55
CA ARG A 246 -35.19 24.30 -16.43
C ARG A 246 -34.77 24.97 -15.13
N GLU A 247 -33.84 25.91 -15.19
CA GLU A 247 -33.41 26.67 -14.02
C GLU A 247 -34.56 27.51 -13.44
N GLU A 248 -35.33 28.18 -14.30
CA GLU A 248 -36.53 28.89 -13.88
C GLU A 248 -37.57 27.96 -13.25
N GLU A 249 -37.83 26.81 -13.87
CA GLU A 249 -38.74 25.79 -13.36
C GLU A 249 -38.28 25.27 -12.00
N TRP A 250 -36.99 24.97 -11.86
CA TRP A 250 -36.37 24.55 -10.60
C TRP A 250 -36.57 25.59 -9.50
N TRP A 251 -36.32 26.88 -9.79
CA TRP A 251 -36.59 27.95 -8.83
C TRP A 251 -38.07 28.08 -8.47
N ARG A 252 -39.00 27.86 -9.43
CA ARG A 252 -40.44 27.86 -9.16
C ARG A 252 -40.85 26.69 -8.27
N GLU A 253 -40.31 25.50 -8.51
CA GLU A 253 -40.53 24.31 -7.67
C GLU A 253 -40.03 24.54 -6.24
N ARG A 254 -38.81 25.08 -6.08
CA ARG A 254 -38.24 25.39 -4.75
C ARG A 254 -39.06 26.45 -4.01
N LYS A 255 -39.55 27.48 -4.69
CA LYS A 255 -40.50 28.44 -4.11
C LYS A 255 -41.84 27.80 -3.76
N GLY A 256 -42.31 26.84 -4.55
CA GLY A 256 -43.51 26.07 -4.31
C GLY A 256 -43.43 25.19 -3.05
N GLN A 257 -42.25 24.62 -2.76
CA GLN A 257 -42.00 23.79 -1.57
C GLN A 257 -42.20 24.54 -0.23
N LEU A 258 -42.16 25.88 -0.24
CA LEU A 258 -42.39 26.70 0.95
C LEU A 258 -43.89 26.91 1.26
N LYS A 259 -44.80 26.47 0.37
CA LYS A 259 -46.24 26.51 0.63
C LYS A 259 -46.61 25.40 1.61
N PRO A 260 -47.48 25.66 2.60
CA PRO A 260 -47.92 24.62 3.53
C PRO A 260 -48.64 23.50 2.77
N PRO A 261 -48.50 22.23 3.18
CA PRO A 261 -49.27 21.13 2.61
C PRO A 261 -50.76 21.39 2.82
N LYS A 262 -51.56 21.17 1.78
CA LYS A 262 -53.03 21.18 1.87
C LYS A 262 -53.54 19.91 2.55
#